data_AF-A0A7J0GCG7-F1
#
_entry.id   AF-A0A7J0GCG7-F1
#
_cell.length_a   1.000
_cell.length_b   1.000
_cell.length_c   1.000
_cell.angle_alpha   90.00
_cell.angle_beta   90.00
_cell.angle_gamma   90.00
#
_symmetry.space_group_name_H-M   'P 1'
#
loop_
_entity.id
_entity.type
_entity.pdbx_description
1 polymer ?
#
loop_
_entity_poly.entity_id
_entity_poly.type
_entity_poly.pdbx_seq_one_letter_code
_entity_poly.pdbx_strand_id
1 'polypeptide(L)'
;MADAVLSAFMQVVFQQLANPMVEEFGLHYNVQTQLKKLSRLLTRARSVISDAHHRQITDDSVRVWLRDLKDAAYDADNILDEMSTRVLLSKLQVTKITRGQI
;
A
#
# COMPACT_ATOMS: atom_id res chain seq x y z
N MET A 1 -0.42 -20.74 -10.75
CA MET A 1 -1.36 -20.25 -9.71
C MET A 1 -0.74 -19.16 -8.83
N ALA A 2 0.50 -19.31 -8.33
CA ALA A 2 1.15 -18.28 -7.51
C ALA A 2 1.31 -16.91 -8.23
N ASP A 3 1.56 -16.92 -9.54
CA ASP A 3 1.67 -15.71 -10.37
C ASP A 3 0.36 -14.89 -10.45
N ALA A 4 -0.78 -15.55 -10.66
CA ALA A 4 -2.09 -14.89 -10.73
C ALA A 4 -2.49 -14.25 -9.39
N VAL A 5 -2.16 -14.90 -8.27
CA VAL A 5 -2.40 -14.37 -6.92
C VAL A 5 -1.54 -13.12 -6.68
N LEU A 6 -0.28 -13.15 -7.10
CA LEU A 6 0.65 -12.02 -6.98
C LEU A 6 0.26 -10.84 -7.87
N SER A 7 -0.21 -11.11 -9.10
CA SER A 7 -0.71 -10.09 -10.01
C SER A 7 -1.98 -9.40 -9.48
N ALA A 8 -2.93 -10.18 -8.95
CA ALA A 8 -4.12 -9.63 -8.30
C ALA A 8 -3.76 -8.78 -7.06
N PHE A 9 -2.82 -9.24 -6.24
CA PHE A 9 -2.30 -8.48 -5.11
C PHE A 9 -1.69 -7.14 -5.56
N MET A 10 -0.83 -7.15 -6.57
CA MET A 10 -0.23 -5.91 -7.10
C MET A 10 -1.29 -4.93 -7.60
N GLN A 11 -2.34 -5.43 -8.25
CA GLN A 11 -3.43 -4.59 -8.73
C GLN A 11 -4.14 -3.87 -7.58
N VAL A 12 -4.42 -4.57 -6.48
CA VAL A 12 -5.02 -3.98 -5.27
C VAL A 12 -4.13 -2.91 -4.66
N VAL A 13 -2.82 -3.18 -4.53
CA VAL A 13 -1.87 -2.21 -3.96
C VAL A 13 -1.76 -0.95 -4.83
N PHE A 14 -1.72 -1.09 -6.17
CA PHE A 14 -1.72 0.07 -7.06
C PHE A 14 -3.01 0.90 -6.97
N GLN A 15 -4.16 0.25 -6.81
CA GLN A 15 -5.43 0.96 -6.61
C GLN A 15 -5.44 1.75 -5.30
N GLN A 16 -4.91 1.18 -4.22
CA GLN A 16 -4.78 1.90 -2.96
C GLN A 16 -3.80 3.08 -3.07
N LEU A 17 -2.65 2.91 -3.73
CA LEU A 17 -1.70 4.01 -3.94
C LEU A 17 -2.24 5.12 -4.84
N ALA A 18 -3.17 4.80 -5.74
CA ALA A 18 -3.88 5.77 -6.58
C ALA A 18 -5.07 6.43 -5.87
N ASN A 19 -5.38 6.03 -4.63
CA ASN A 19 -6.49 6.61 -3.87
C ASN A 19 -6.15 8.06 -3.49
N PRO A 20 -7.00 9.04 -3.82
CA PRO A 20 -6.80 10.45 -3.44
C PRO A 20 -6.58 10.66 -1.94
N MET A 21 -7.18 9.80 -1.11
CA MET A 21 -7.01 9.85 0.35
C MET A 21 -5.58 9.53 0.80
N VAL A 22 -4.89 8.63 0.06
CA VAL A 22 -3.47 8.30 0.30
C VAL A 22 -2.56 9.43 -0.16
N GLU A 23 -2.93 10.12 -1.24
CA GLU A 23 -2.23 11.34 -1.69
C GLU A 23 -2.40 12.48 -0.66
N GLU A 24 -3.61 12.74 -0.18
CA GLU A 24 -3.86 13.76 0.84
C GLU A 24 -3.07 13.45 2.12
N PHE A 25 -3.03 12.18 2.54
CA PHE A 25 -2.22 11.73 3.68
C PHE A 25 -0.72 11.95 3.43
N GLY A 26 -0.23 11.56 2.26
CA GLY A 26 1.17 11.73 1.91
C GLY A 26 1.62 13.19 2.01
N LEU A 27 0.74 14.14 1.66
CA LEU A 27 0.98 15.58 1.81
C LEU A 27 0.95 15.98 3.28
N HIS A 28 -0.08 15.57 4.01
CA HIS A 28 -0.28 15.95 5.42
C HIS A 28 0.87 15.50 6.33
N TYR A 29 1.41 14.30 6.11
CA TYR A 29 2.47 13.72 6.93
C TYR A 29 3.85 13.76 6.24
N ASN A 30 3.96 14.44 5.09
CA ASN A 30 5.20 14.60 4.33
C ASN A 30 5.90 13.27 3.96
N VAL A 31 5.10 12.25 3.63
CA VAL A 31 5.58 10.91 3.19
C VAL A 31 5.39 10.66 1.69
N GLN A 32 5.09 11.70 0.91
CA GLN A 32 4.93 11.62 -0.55
C GLN A 32 6.10 10.93 -1.26
N THR A 33 7.32 11.21 -0.82
CA THR A 33 8.53 10.62 -1.42
C THR A 33 8.56 9.11 -1.23
N GLN A 34 8.11 8.63 -0.07
CA GLN A 34 8.08 7.24 0.34
C GLN A 34 6.98 6.50 -0.44
N LEU A 35 5.80 7.10 -0.58
CA LEU A 35 4.71 6.56 -1.41
C LEU A 35 5.12 6.44 -2.88
N LYS A 36 5.78 7.47 -3.44
CA LYS A 36 6.33 7.42 -4.80
C LYS A 36 7.42 6.36 -4.95
N LYS A 37 8.28 6.18 -3.93
CA LYS A 37 9.31 5.13 -3.92
C LYS A 37 8.68 3.73 -3.91
N LEU A 38 7.65 3.53 -3.08
CA LEU A 38 6.90 2.27 -3.00
C LEU A 38 6.23 1.94 -4.34
N SER A 39 5.54 2.90 -4.95
CA SER A 39 4.94 2.75 -6.28
C SER A 39 5.97 2.32 -7.33
N ARG A 40 7.14 2.98 -7.38
CA ARG A 40 8.22 2.62 -8.32
C ARG A 40 8.79 1.22 -8.09
N LEU A 41 8.95 0.81 -6.83
CA LEU A 41 9.43 -0.54 -6.49
C LEU A 41 8.42 -1.60 -6.94
N LEU A 42 7.13 -1.38 -6.68
CA LEU A 42 6.05 -2.26 -7.14
C LEU A 42 5.96 -2.33 -8.66
N THR A 43 6.18 -1.23 -9.39
CA THR A 43 6.19 -1.25 -10.86
C THR A 43 7.34 -2.09 -11.40
N ARG A 44 8.54 -1.94 -10.82
CA ARG A 44 9.67 -2.82 -11.15
C ARG A 44 9.34 -4.28 -10.83
N ALA A 45 8.56 -4.54 -9.78
CA ALA A 45 8.17 -5.88 -9.37
C ALA A 45 7.30 -6.58 -10.39
N ARG A 46 6.27 -5.88 -10.83
CA ARG A 46 5.40 -6.34 -11.89
C ARG A 46 6.18 -6.65 -13.16
N SER A 47 7.18 -5.84 -13.51
CA SER A 47 8.07 -6.10 -14.66
C SER A 47 8.90 -7.36 -14.47
N VAL A 48 9.59 -7.51 -13.33
CA VAL A 48 10.44 -8.68 -13.05
C VAL A 48 9.62 -9.96 -13.02
N ILE A 49 8.43 -9.95 -12.42
CA ILE A 49 7.53 -11.12 -12.40
C ILE A 49 7.05 -11.45 -13.80
N SER A 50 6.63 -10.45 -14.58
CA SER A 50 6.21 -10.65 -15.97
C SER A 50 7.32 -11.29 -16.81
N ASP A 51 8.56 -10.83 -16.63
CA ASP A 51 9.74 -11.39 -17.31
C ASP A 51 10.09 -12.80 -16.79
N ALA A 52 9.99 -13.03 -15.48
CA ALA A 52 10.24 -14.32 -14.86
C ALA A 52 9.19 -15.36 -15.25
N HIS A 53 7.92 -14.97 -15.43
CA HIS A 53 6.85 -15.82 -15.95
C HIS A 53 7.15 -16.24 -17.40
N HIS A 54 7.56 -15.29 -18.25
CA HIS A 54 7.88 -15.59 -19.65
C HIS A 54 9.12 -16.48 -19.81
N ARG A 55 10.04 -16.45 -18.84
CA ARG A 55 11.32 -17.18 -18.88
C ARG A 55 11.41 -18.36 -17.90
N GLN A 56 10.37 -18.65 -17.12
CA GLN A 56 10.36 -19.63 -16.02
C GLN A 56 11.56 -19.50 -15.06
N ILE A 57 11.96 -18.26 -14.77
CA ILE A 57 13.18 -18.00 -13.99
C ILE A 57 12.92 -18.31 -12.51
N THR A 58 13.65 -19.30 -12.00
CA THR A 58 13.65 -19.73 -10.59
C THR A 58 14.82 -19.07 -9.85
N ASP A 59 14.94 -17.74 -9.95
CA ASP A 59 16.04 -17.03 -9.29
C ASP A 59 15.65 -16.73 -7.84
N ASP A 60 16.41 -17.29 -6.89
CA ASP A 60 16.20 -17.09 -5.46
C ASP A 60 16.25 -15.60 -5.07
N SER A 61 16.93 -14.75 -5.86
CA SER A 61 16.94 -13.30 -5.68
C SER A 61 15.54 -12.68 -5.86
N VAL A 62 14.76 -13.20 -6.81
CA VAL A 62 13.36 -12.77 -7.02
C VAL A 62 12.50 -13.20 -5.83
N ARG A 63 12.74 -14.39 -5.28
CA ARG A 63 12.00 -14.90 -4.12
C ARG A 63 12.27 -14.11 -2.84
N VAL A 64 13.53 -13.77 -2.56
CA VAL A 64 13.90 -12.92 -1.41
C VAL A 64 13.24 -11.56 -1.55
N TRP A 65 13.35 -10.95 -2.72
CA TRP A 65 12.81 -9.63 -2.94
C TRP A 65 11.27 -9.56 -2.89
N LEU A 66 10.57 -10.60 -3.35
CA LEU A 66 9.12 -10.70 -3.20
C LEU A 66 8.67 -10.83 -1.74
N ARG A 67 9.51 -11.42 -0.88
CA ARG A 67 9.25 -11.47 0.57
C ARG A 67 9.33 -10.07 1.16
N ASP A 68 10.40 -9.34 0.88
CA ASP A 68 10.58 -7.97 1.37
C ASP A 68 9.45 -7.04 0.90
N LEU A 69 8.96 -7.25 -0.33
CA LEU A 69 7.83 -6.50 -0.87
C LEU A 69 6.52 -6.80 -0.15
N LYS A 70 6.29 -8.07 0.21
CA LYS A 70 5.12 -8.49 0.97
C LYS A 70 5.16 -7.91 2.39
N ASP A 71 6.32 -7.91 3.03
CA ASP A 71 6.50 -7.35 4.37
C ASP A 71 6.24 -5.83 4.35
N ALA A 72 6.82 -5.11 3.40
CA ALA A 72 6.58 -3.67 3.25
C ALA A 72 5.11 -3.31 2.95
N ALA A 73 4.37 -4.19 2.26
CA ALA A 73 2.95 -3.98 2.01
C ALA A 73 2.09 -4.21 3.26
N TYR A 74 2.44 -5.19 4.13
CA TYR A 74 1.78 -5.34 5.43
C TYR A 74 2.03 -4.15 6.34
N ASP A 75 3.25 -3.63 6.36
CA ASP A 75 3.56 -2.42 7.12
C ASP A 75 2.72 -1.23 6.64
N ALA A 76 2.55 -1.08 5.32
CA ALA A 76 1.70 -0.04 4.75
C ALA A 76 0.22 -0.22 5.09
N ASP A 77 -0.31 -1.45 5.04
CA ASP A 77 -1.71 -1.78 5.36
C ASP A 77 -2.02 -1.48 6.84
N ASN A 78 -1.15 -1.90 7.76
CA ASN A 78 -1.26 -1.59 9.19
C ASN A 78 -1.29 -0.08 9.45
N ILE A 79 -0.40 0.67 8.77
CA ILE A 79 -0.34 2.12 8.89
C ILE A 79 -1.64 2.76 8.36
N LEU A 80 -2.19 2.28 7.25
CA LEU A 80 -3.46 2.76 6.69
C LEU A 80 -4.67 2.44 7.59
N ASP A 81 -4.72 1.27 8.21
CA ASP A 81 -5.77 0.88 9.15
C ASP A 81 -5.75 1.73 10.44
N GLU A 82 -4.56 1.99 10.98
CA GLU A 82 -4.40 2.90 12.11
C GLU A 82 -4.89 4.31 11.77
N MET A 83 -4.65 4.79 10.55
CA MET A 83 -5.16 6.09 10.10
C MET A 83 -6.68 6.10 9.98
N SER A 84 -7.26 5.09 9.33
CA SER A 84 -8.71 4.98 9.16
C SER A 84 -9.41 5.04 10.52
N THR A 85 -8.82 4.37 11.50
CA THR A 85 -9.26 4.41 12.90
C THR A 85 -9.13 5.81 13.50
N ARG A 86 -7.98 6.49 13.35
CA ARG A 86 -7.77 7.85 13.89
C ARG A 86 -8.70 8.89 13.26
N VAL A 87 -8.95 8.81 11.95
CA VAL A 87 -9.88 9.68 11.22
C VAL A 87 -11.33 9.45 11.68
N LEU A 88 -11.70 8.20 11.95
CA LEU A 88 -13.03 7.90 12.48
C LEU A 88 -13.20 8.43 13.91
N LEU A 89 -12.17 8.28 14.75
CA LEU A 89 -12.18 8.78 16.13
C LEU A 89 -12.23 10.31 16.19
N SER A 90 -11.49 11.02 15.33
CA SER A 90 -11.55 12.48 15.29
C SER A 90 -12.95 12.98 14.91
N LYS A 91 -13.62 12.34 13.94
CA LYS A 91 -15.02 12.65 13.59
C LYS A 91 -15.98 12.41 14.75
N LEU A 92 -15.80 11.33 15.50
CA LEU A 92 -16.66 11.03 16.67
C LEU A 92 -16.46 12.04 17.82
N GLN A 93 -15.23 12.50 18.06
CA GLN A 93 -14.95 13.52 19.07
C GLN A 93 -15.56 14.87 18.71
N VAL A 94 -15.46 15.30 17.45
CA VAL A 94 -16.14 16.51 16.95
C VAL A 94 -17.65 16.39 17.13
N THR A 95 -18.24 15.24 16.80
CA THR A 95 -19.69 15.02 16.93
C THR A 95 -20.16 15.05 18.38
N LYS A 96 -19.37 14.54 19.34
CA LYS A 96 -19.68 14.62 20.78
C LYS A 96 -19.62 16.06 21.32
N ILE A 97 -18.64 16.84 20.87
CA ILE A 97 -18.49 18.25 21.29
C ILE A 97 -19.66 19.09 20.78
N THR A 98 -20.08 18.92 19.53
CA THR A 98 -21.21 19.69 18.95
C THR A 98 -22.56 19.33 19.58
N ARG A 99 -22.72 18.09 20.07
CA ARG A 99 -23.98 17.61 20.66
C ARG A 99 -24.11 17.90 22.17
N GLY A 100 -23.01 18.24 22.85
CA GLY A 100 -23.00 18.67 24.25
C GLY A 100 -23.09 20.18 24.46
N GLN A 101 -23.34 20.95 23.39
CA GLN A 101 -23.45 22.42 23.39
C GLN A 101 -24.87 22.91 23.01
N ILE A 102 -25.87 22.02 23.02
CA ILE A 102 -27.29 22.33 22.78
C ILE A 102 -28.11 21.88 23.99
#